data_AF-A0A2U8TU49-F1
#
_entry.id   AF-A0A2U8TU49-F1
#
_cell.length_a   1.000
_cell.length_b   1.000
_cell.length_c   1.000
_cell.angle_alpha   90.00
_cell.angle_beta   90.00
_cell.angle_gamma   90.00
#
_symmetry.space_group_name_H-M   'P 1'
#
loop_
_entity.id
_entity.type
_entity.pdbx_description
1 polymer ?
#
loop_
_entity_poly.entity_id
_entity_poly.type
_entity_poly.pdbx_seq_one_letter_code
_entity_poly.pdbx_strand_id
1 'polypeptide(L)' 'MNYVELIQLQAELVFGNKDKADTWLHQPKIALSGSTPLELASTEAGYELVKAELEKLSHGFAC' A
#
# COMPACT_ATOMS: atom_id res chain seq x y z
N MET A 1 -9.99 4.63 -13.62
CA MET A 1 -8.57 4.43 -13.27
C MET A 1 -8.52 3.26 -12.31
N ASN A 2 -7.66 2.26 -12.53
CA ASN A 2 -7.48 1.15 -11.60
C ASN A 2 -6.47 1.54 -10.53
N TYR A 3 -6.98 2.08 -9.43
CA TYR A 3 -6.18 2.46 -8.25
C TYR A 3 -5.40 1.28 -7.66
N VAL A 4 -5.96 0.05 -7.74
CA VAL A 4 -5.31 -1.18 -7.27
C VAL A 4 -4.01 -1.47 -8.02
N GLU A 5 -4.01 -1.35 -9.35
CA GLU A 5 -2.80 -1.58 -10.18
C GLU A 5 -1.71 -0.53 -9.86
N LEU A 6 -2.12 0.73 -9.64
CA LEU A 6 -1.20 1.81 -9.27
C LEU A 6 -0.52 1.56 -7.92
N ILE A 7 -1.26 1.10 -6.93
CA ILE A 7 -0.73 0.75 -5.61
C ILE A 7 0.18 -0.47 -5.66
N GLN A 8 -0.13 -1.48 -6.48
CA GLN A 8 0.77 -2.62 -6.70
C GLN A 8 2.12 -2.16 -7.24
N LEU A 9 2.12 -1.34 -8.30
CA LEU A 9 3.34 -0.77 -8.86
C LEU A 9 4.10 0.09 -7.85
N GLN A 10 3.41 0.94 -7.11
CA GLN A 10 4.03 1.79 -6.09
C GLN A 10 4.65 0.94 -4.97
N ALA A 11 3.94 -0.08 -4.48
CA ALA A 11 4.47 -0.99 -3.46
C ALA A 11 5.69 -1.76 -3.98
N GLU A 12 5.66 -2.26 -5.22
CA GLU A 12 6.82 -2.90 -5.86
C GLU A 12 8.04 -1.99 -5.91
N LEU A 13 7.86 -0.70 -6.23
CA LEU A 13 8.93 0.30 -6.24
C LEU A 13 9.48 0.58 -4.84
N VAL A 14 8.61 0.70 -3.84
CA VAL A 14 9.00 0.98 -2.44
C VAL A 14 9.74 -0.21 -1.82
N PHE A 15 9.25 -1.42 -2.02
CA PHE A 15 9.84 -2.63 -1.46
C PHE A 15 10.98 -3.21 -2.30
N GLY A 16 11.08 -2.81 -3.57
CA GLY A 16 12.02 -3.39 -4.56
C GLY A 16 11.79 -4.87 -4.83
N ASN A 17 10.67 -5.44 -4.36
CA ASN A 17 10.37 -6.85 -4.44
C ASN A 17 8.86 -7.07 -4.51
N LYS A 18 8.42 -7.78 -5.54
CA LYS A 18 7.02 -8.12 -5.81
C LYS A 18 6.36 -8.94 -4.72
N ASP A 19 7.02 -9.98 -4.21
CA ASP A 19 6.46 -10.83 -3.15
C ASP A 19 6.25 -10.05 -1.85
N LYS A 20 7.18 -9.14 -1.52
CA LYS A 20 7.04 -8.26 -0.35
C LYS A 20 5.92 -7.25 -0.52
N ALA A 21 5.82 -6.65 -1.69
CA ALA A 21 4.74 -5.73 -2.03
C ALA A 21 3.37 -6.42 -1.94
N ASP A 22 3.24 -7.59 -2.58
CA ASP A 22 2.00 -8.36 -2.59
C ASP A 22 1.61 -8.81 -1.18
N THR A 23 2.56 -9.32 -0.39
CA THR A 23 2.34 -9.66 1.02
C THR A 23 1.86 -8.44 1.81
N TRP A 24 2.48 -7.27 1.61
CA TRP A 24 2.10 -6.06 2.33
C TRP A 24 0.69 -5.59 1.96
N LEU A 25 0.29 -5.72 0.69
CA LEU A 25 -1.01 -5.31 0.17
C LEU A 25 -2.16 -6.22 0.58
N HIS A 26 -1.89 -7.51 0.75
CA HIS A 26 -2.88 -8.49 1.23
C HIS A 26 -2.97 -8.56 2.75
N GLN A 27 -2.03 -7.97 3.48
CA GLN A 27 -2.01 -8.02 4.94
C GLN A 27 -2.81 -6.86 5.54
N PRO A 28 -3.77 -7.12 6.44
CA PRO A 28 -4.50 -6.06 7.13
C PRO A 28 -3.55 -5.22 7.98
N LYS A 29 -3.65 -3.89 7.87
CA LYS A 29 -2.76 -2.95 8.57
C LYS A 29 -3.56 -2.21 9.63
N ILE A 30 -2.99 -2.08 10.83
CA ILE A 30 -3.57 -1.26 11.90
C ILE A 30 -3.68 0.21 11.45
N ALA A 31 -2.68 0.71 10.73
CA ALA A 31 -2.69 2.05 10.14
C ALA A 31 -3.88 2.29 9.18
N LEU A 32 -4.44 1.21 8.62
CA LEU A 32 -5.57 1.22 7.71
C LEU A 32 -6.86 0.76 8.39
N SER A 33 -6.99 0.97 9.70
CA SER A 33 -8.15 0.55 10.51
C SER A 33 -8.43 -0.96 10.48
N GLY A 34 -7.40 -1.78 10.20
CA GLY A 34 -7.54 -3.24 10.10
C GLY A 34 -7.99 -3.74 8.73
N SER A 35 -8.22 -2.86 7.76
CA SER A 35 -8.51 -3.25 6.37
C SER A 35 -7.24 -3.55 5.59
N THR A 36 -7.38 -4.32 4.51
CA THR A 36 -6.27 -4.56 3.59
C THR A 36 -6.03 -3.33 2.70
N PRO A 37 -4.78 -2.99 2.41
CA PRO A 37 -4.46 -1.94 1.44
C PRO A 37 -5.14 -2.14 0.08
N LEU A 38 -5.25 -3.40 -0.36
CA LEU A 38 -5.84 -3.74 -1.65
C LEU A 38 -7.35 -3.47 -1.70
N GLU A 39 -8.09 -3.76 -0.63
CA GLU A 39 -9.50 -3.40 -0.53
C GLU A 39 -9.70 -1.89 -0.47
N LEU A 40 -8.90 -1.17 0.31
CA LEU A 40 -8.99 0.29 0.43
C LEU A 40 -8.66 1.01 -0.87
N ALA A 41 -7.67 0.50 -1.61
CA ALA A 41 -7.29 1.02 -2.91
C ALA A 41 -8.43 0.94 -3.94
N SER A 42 -9.55 0.25 -3.69
CA SER A 42 -10.71 0.29 -4.58
C SER A 42 -11.43 1.65 -4.62
N THR A 43 -11.10 2.54 -3.68
CA THR A 43 -11.64 3.91 -3.61
C THR A 43 -10.51 4.94 -3.70
N GLU A 44 -10.80 6.13 -4.22
CA GLU A 44 -9.80 7.21 -4.32
C GLU A 44 -9.24 7.61 -2.94
N ALA A 45 -10.11 7.76 -1.94
CA ALA A 45 -9.69 8.09 -0.57
C ALA A 45 -8.80 6.99 0.05
N GLY A 46 -9.15 5.72 -0.15
CA GLY A 46 -8.35 4.60 0.34
C GLY A 46 -7.03 4.44 -0.42
N TYR A 47 -7.02 4.74 -1.72
CA TYR A 47 -5.80 4.83 -2.52
C TYR A 47 -4.81 5.86 -1.96
N GLU A 48 -5.26 7.08 -1.65
CA GLU A 48 -4.40 8.12 -1.09
C GLU A 48 -3.84 7.72 0.28
N LEU A 49 -4.64 7.08 1.14
CA LEU A 49 -4.18 6.56 2.43
C LEU A 49 -3.09 5.50 2.26
N VAL A 50 -3.31 4.53 1.37
CA VAL A 50 -2.34 3.45 1.11
C VAL A 50 -1.06 4.00 0.50
N LYS A 51 -1.18 4.94 -0.43
CA LYS A 51 -0.05 5.65 -1.04
C LYS A 51 0.77 6.39 0.02
N ALA A 52 0.12 7.12 0.91
CA ALA A 52 0.80 7.85 1.98
C ALA A 52 1.56 6.91 2.93
N GLU A 53 1.00 5.74 3.25
CA GLU A 53 1.68 4.72 4.05
C GLU A 53 2.89 4.12 3.32
N LEU A 54 2.76 3.82 2.01
CA LEU A 54 3.89 3.37 1.20
C LEU A 54 4.99 4.43 1.10
N GLU A 55 4.64 5.72 0.96
CA GLU A 55 5.60 6.82 0.96
C GLU A 55 6.34 6.90 2.30
N LYS A 56 5.65 6.75 3.44
CA LYS A 56 6.30 6.69 4.77
C LYS A 56 7.33 5.55 4.86
N LEU A 57 6.98 4.37 4.36
CA LEU A 57 7.90 3.22 4.32
C LEU A 57 9.10 3.49 3.42
N SER A 58 8.89 4.11 2.26
CA SER A 58 9.95 4.51 1.33
C SER A 58 10.92 5.53 1.92
N HIS A 59 10.41 6.46 2.72
CA HIS A 59 11.23 7.49 3.38
C HIS A 59 12.00 6.95 4.60
N GLY A 60 11.90 5.66 4.91
CA GLY A 60 12.63 5.04 6.01
C GLY A 60 12.03 5.30 7.39
N PHE A 61 10.75 5.66 7.48
CA PHE A 61 10.01 5.63 8.75
C PHE A 61 9.75 4.16 9.14
N ALA A 62 10.81 3.47 9.56
CA ALA A 62 10.70 2.32 10.43
C ALA A 62 10.41 2.87 11.84
N CYS A 63 9.15 2.86 12.25
CA CYS A 63 8.81 2.99 13.67
C CYS A 63 8.72 1.60 14.29
#